data_AF-A0A1E4FI55-F1
#
_entry.id   AF-A0A1E4FI55-F1
#
_cell.length_a   1.000
_cell.length_b   1.000
_cell.length_c   1.000
_cell.angle_alpha   90.00
_cell.angle_beta   90.00
_cell.angle_gamma   90.00
#
_symmetry.space_group_name_H-M   'P 1'
#
loop_
_entity.id
_entity.type
_entity.pdbx_description
1 polymer ?
#
loop_
_entity_poly.entity_id
_entity_poly.type
_entity_poly.pdbx_seq_one_letter_code
_entity_poly.pdbx_strand_id
1 'polypeptide(L)'
;MAANYLDSLISSLGGESEGPDPSRLEGLVQLLRDEASDLEEPLQRMRSRIQEAGRDRQAAFEDRRSQLSPEVASLIERNLGACQVLDGSLEQIAQENTPEGREVFERAVSEFLETCDLLANLGSSSVPLCPRCGSSGPEPLCPSCQLDRLIPDVSVTEEDYSRAMVGEEFLAVYEAYVQVIEGKAALEPLLQALQSLEFSLLEAQALAEQAAEDSPPHQRLLEVINGAVEGVNRLHAVQENRSTRELHQGWQQIFAAAAVVPQLLPQETEDEE
;
A
#
# COMPACT_ATOMS: atom_id res chain seq x y z
N MET A 1 3.51 -0.20 1.31
CA MET A 1 3.84 -1.66 1.28
C MET A 1 3.23 -2.31 0.04
N ALA A 2 3.26 -3.65 -0.15
CA ALA A 2 2.79 -4.39 -1.34
C ALA A 2 1.35 -4.07 -1.87
N ALA A 3 0.61 -3.17 -1.21
CA ALA A 3 -0.68 -2.62 -1.65
C ALA A 3 -0.61 -2.00 -3.08
N ASN A 4 0.40 -1.17 -3.38
CA ASN A 4 0.57 -0.61 -4.74
C ASN A 4 0.98 -1.66 -5.79
N TYR A 5 1.43 -2.85 -5.37
CA TYR A 5 1.77 -3.96 -6.29
C TYR A 5 0.53 -4.80 -6.66
N LEU A 6 -0.51 -4.78 -5.82
CA LEU A 6 -1.68 -5.67 -5.89
C LEU A 6 -2.97 -4.95 -6.34
N ASP A 7 -3.16 -3.67 -5.98
CA ASP A 7 -4.46 -2.99 -6.13
C ASP A 7 -4.84 -2.61 -7.57
N SER A 8 -3.86 -2.42 -8.46
CA SER A 8 -4.10 -1.99 -9.85
C SER A 8 -4.82 -3.05 -10.71
N LEU A 9 -4.71 -4.34 -10.35
CA LEU A 9 -5.30 -5.43 -11.14
C LEU A 9 -6.49 -6.11 -10.49
N ILE A 10 -6.56 -6.20 -9.16
CA ILE A 10 -7.70 -6.84 -8.48
C ILE A 10 -8.96 -5.95 -8.60
N SER A 11 -8.81 -4.62 -8.49
CA SER A 11 -9.94 -3.67 -8.55
C SER A 11 -10.49 -3.45 -9.96
N SER A 12 -9.67 -3.61 -11.02
CA SER A 12 -10.09 -3.47 -12.42
C SER A 12 -10.73 -4.74 -13.01
N LEU A 13 -11.00 -5.75 -12.16
CA LEU A 13 -11.53 -7.08 -12.53
C LEU A 13 -12.76 -7.48 -11.69
N GLY A 14 -13.41 -6.56 -10.97
CA GLY A 14 -14.50 -6.88 -10.02
C GLY A 14 -15.80 -6.10 -10.25
N GLY A 15 -16.70 -6.66 -11.05
CA GLY A 15 -18.13 -6.31 -11.11
C GLY A 15 -18.97 -7.52 -11.51
N GLU A 16 -20.16 -7.71 -10.94
CA GLU A 16 -21.01 -8.86 -11.28
C GLU A 16 -21.43 -8.80 -12.76
N SER A 17 -21.01 -9.77 -13.57
CA SER A 17 -21.46 -9.93 -14.96
C SER A 17 -22.17 -11.27 -15.14
N GLU A 18 -23.36 -11.23 -15.76
CA GLU A 18 -24.07 -12.42 -16.21
C GLU A 18 -23.40 -12.98 -17.48
N GLY A 19 -22.38 -13.84 -17.31
CA GLY A 19 -21.68 -14.54 -18.40
C GLY A 19 -20.15 -14.44 -18.34
N PRO A 20 -19.43 -15.20 -19.19
CA PRO A 20 -17.97 -15.14 -19.23
C PRO A 20 -17.51 -13.75 -19.71
N ASP A 21 -16.81 -13.04 -18.85
CA ASP A 21 -16.38 -11.65 -19.08
C ASP A 21 -15.09 -11.62 -19.95
N PRO A 22 -15.15 -11.17 -21.23
CA PRO A 22 -13.97 -11.09 -22.10
C PRO A 22 -12.92 -10.09 -21.61
N SER A 23 -13.25 -9.25 -20.63
CA SER A 23 -12.31 -8.35 -19.97
C SER A 23 -11.52 -9.02 -18.82
N ARG A 24 -11.77 -10.31 -18.54
CA ARG A 24 -11.06 -11.12 -17.54
C ARG A 24 -10.34 -12.30 -18.17
N LEU A 25 -9.23 -12.71 -17.57
CA LEU A 25 -8.48 -13.89 -18.03
C LEU A 25 -9.33 -15.16 -17.96
N GLU A 26 -10.05 -15.37 -16.85
CA GLU A 26 -10.91 -16.53 -16.66
C GLU A 26 -12.09 -16.54 -17.64
N GLY A 27 -12.66 -15.37 -17.92
CA GLY A 27 -13.73 -15.24 -18.91
C GLY A 27 -13.24 -15.48 -20.34
N LEU A 28 -12.03 -15.02 -20.69
CA LEU A 28 -11.39 -15.36 -21.97
C LEU A 28 -11.08 -16.85 -22.11
N VAL A 29 -10.62 -17.51 -21.03
CA VAL A 29 -10.45 -18.98 -21.03
C VAL A 29 -11.77 -19.66 -21.35
N GLN A 30 -12.86 -19.26 -20.69
CA GLN A 30 -14.18 -19.85 -20.92
C GLN A 30 -14.66 -19.62 -22.36
N LEU A 31 -14.51 -18.41 -22.89
CA LEU A 31 -14.87 -18.09 -24.29
C LEU A 31 -14.06 -18.89 -25.32
N LEU A 32 -12.78 -19.14 -25.06
CA LEU A 32 -11.92 -19.96 -25.92
C LEU A 32 -12.29 -21.45 -25.87
N ARG A 33 -12.75 -21.95 -24.72
CA ARG A 33 -13.28 -23.31 -24.58
C ARG A 33 -14.61 -23.49 -25.30
N ASP A 34 -15.46 -22.47 -25.22
CA ASP A 34 -16.78 -22.47 -25.86
C ASP A 34 -16.72 -22.18 -27.36
N GLU A 35 -15.51 -22.00 -27.91
CA GLU A 35 -15.26 -21.70 -29.33
C GLU A 35 -16.04 -20.48 -29.82
N ALA A 36 -16.14 -19.47 -28.96
CA ALA A 36 -16.86 -18.24 -29.28
C ALA A 36 -16.30 -17.60 -30.56
N SER A 37 -17.22 -17.19 -31.44
CA SER A 37 -16.88 -16.36 -32.59
C SER A 37 -16.64 -14.91 -32.13
N ASP A 38 -15.69 -14.22 -32.76
CA ASP A 38 -15.35 -12.81 -32.50
C ASP A 38 -14.55 -12.55 -31.20
N LEU A 39 -13.31 -13.05 -31.16
CA LEU A 39 -12.37 -12.88 -30.04
C LEU A 39 -11.19 -11.96 -30.36
N GLU A 40 -11.08 -11.44 -31.58
CA GLU A 40 -9.91 -10.66 -32.03
C GLU A 40 -9.70 -9.40 -31.16
N GLU A 41 -10.74 -8.57 -30.99
CA GLU A 41 -10.65 -7.37 -30.16
C GLU A 41 -10.47 -7.69 -28.65
N PRO A 42 -11.22 -8.63 -28.03
CA PRO A 42 -10.94 -9.10 -26.67
C PRO A 42 -9.49 -9.56 -26.43
N LEU A 43 -8.95 -10.41 -27.30
CA LEU A 43 -7.58 -10.93 -27.18
C LEU A 43 -6.56 -9.79 -27.25
N GLN A 44 -6.72 -8.87 -28.21
CA GLN A 44 -5.82 -7.73 -28.36
C GLN A 44 -5.86 -6.79 -27.15
N ARG A 45 -7.05 -6.48 -26.63
CA ARG A 45 -7.20 -5.63 -25.43
C ARG A 45 -6.56 -6.27 -24.20
N MET A 46 -6.79 -7.56 -23.98
CA MET A 46 -6.19 -8.28 -22.86
C MET A 46 -4.66 -8.32 -22.97
N ARG A 47 -4.15 -8.57 -24.18
CA ARG A 47 -2.72 -8.57 -24.46
C ARG A 47 -2.08 -7.22 -24.09
N SER A 48 -2.66 -6.09 -24.53
CA SER A 48 -2.14 -4.76 -24.17
C SER A 48 -2.11 -4.52 -22.67
N ARG A 49 -3.16 -4.95 -21.93
CA ARG A 49 -3.21 -4.84 -20.46
C ARG A 49 -2.13 -5.67 -19.78
N ILE A 50 -1.90 -6.91 -20.23
CA ILE A 50 -0.84 -7.77 -19.68
C ILE A 50 0.55 -7.17 -19.95
N GLN A 51 0.78 -6.62 -21.14
CA GLN A 51 2.05 -5.98 -21.48
C GLN A 51 2.32 -4.74 -20.64
N GLU A 52 1.31 -3.89 -20.44
CA GLU A 52 1.42 -2.72 -19.56
C GLU A 52 1.72 -3.13 -18.13
N ALA A 53 0.87 -3.98 -17.52
CA ALA A 53 1.05 -4.43 -16.16
C ALA A 53 2.36 -5.22 -15.96
N GLY A 54 2.77 -6.02 -16.94
CA GLY A 54 4.02 -6.77 -16.91
C GLY A 54 5.23 -5.84 -16.92
N ARG A 55 5.24 -4.78 -17.74
CA ARG A 55 6.31 -3.78 -17.76
C ARG A 55 6.41 -3.01 -16.45
N ASP A 56 5.29 -2.54 -15.93
CA ASP A 56 5.26 -1.77 -14.68
C ASP A 56 5.79 -2.60 -13.51
N ARG A 57 5.36 -3.86 -13.41
CA ARG A 57 5.87 -4.81 -12.41
C ARG A 57 7.33 -5.14 -12.59
N GLN A 58 7.79 -5.34 -13.82
CA GLN A 58 9.20 -5.63 -14.11
C GLN A 58 10.08 -4.47 -13.65
N ALA A 59 9.72 -3.24 -14.00
CA ALA A 59 10.45 -2.04 -13.60
C ALA A 59 10.52 -1.91 -12.07
N ALA A 60 9.38 -2.07 -11.38
CA ALA A 60 9.33 -2.03 -9.92
C ALA A 60 10.12 -3.17 -9.25
N PHE A 61 10.18 -4.34 -9.88
CA PHE A 61 10.90 -5.50 -9.36
C PHE A 61 12.42 -5.37 -9.53
N GLU A 62 12.90 -4.91 -10.68
CA GLU A 62 14.33 -4.80 -10.98
C GLU A 62 15.08 -3.94 -9.95
N ASP A 63 14.50 -2.79 -9.58
CA ASP A 63 15.09 -1.88 -8.60
C ASP A 63 15.22 -2.49 -7.20
N ARG A 64 14.35 -3.47 -6.86
CA ARG A 64 14.24 -4.04 -5.51
C ARG A 64 14.71 -5.49 -5.41
N ARG A 65 14.97 -6.17 -6.54
CA ARG A 65 15.25 -7.61 -6.59
C ARG A 65 16.34 -8.05 -5.63
N SER A 66 17.44 -7.30 -5.53
CA SER A 66 18.57 -7.62 -4.66
C SER A 66 18.27 -7.49 -3.16
N GLN A 67 17.18 -6.81 -2.80
CA GLN A 67 16.77 -6.55 -1.43
C GLN A 67 15.72 -7.55 -0.93
N LEU A 68 15.06 -8.27 -1.84
CA LEU A 68 14.00 -9.20 -1.52
C LEU A 68 14.56 -10.52 -1.00
N SER A 69 13.78 -11.18 -0.14
CA SER A 69 14.05 -12.56 0.24
C SER A 69 13.92 -13.49 -0.98
N PRO A 70 14.68 -14.60 -1.05
CA PRO A 70 14.63 -15.51 -2.19
C PRO A 70 13.23 -16.04 -2.49
N GLU A 71 12.42 -16.27 -1.45
CA GLU A 71 11.04 -16.74 -1.57
C GLU A 71 10.15 -15.71 -2.28
N VAL A 72 10.15 -14.47 -1.81
CA VAL A 72 9.36 -13.39 -2.41
C VAL A 72 9.83 -13.06 -3.82
N ALA A 73 11.15 -13.00 -4.03
CA ALA A 73 11.72 -12.79 -5.36
C ALA A 73 11.28 -13.88 -6.34
N SER A 74 11.31 -15.15 -5.92
CA SER A 74 10.88 -16.28 -6.75
C SER A 74 9.39 -16.22 -7.10
N LEU A 75 8.53 -15.80 -6.18
CA LEU A 75 7.10 -15.62 -6.46
C LEU A 75 6.84 -14.53 -7.50
N ILE A 76 7.53 -13.38 -7.38
CA ILE A 76 7.41 -12.28 -8.34
C ILE A 76 7.95 -12.69 -9.72
N GLU A 77 9.08 -13.39 -9.76
CA GLU A 77 9.66 -13.91 -11.01
C GLU A 77 8.72 -14.90 -11.71
N ARG A 78 8.06 -15.80 -10.95
CA ARG A 78 7.03 -16.70 -11.48
C ARG A 78 5.86 -15.92 -12.07
N ASN A 79 5.36 -14.90 -11.37
CA ASN A 79 4.26 -14.06 -11.84
C ASN A 79 4.61 -13.30 -13.14
N LEU A 80 5.82 -12.72 -13.19
CA LEU A 80 6.34 -12.04 -14.38
C LEU A 80 6.53 -13.01 -15.56
N GLY A 81 7.02 -14.23 -15.29
CA GLY A 81 7.10 -15.29 -16.28
C GLY A 81 5.72 -15.67 -16.83
N ALA A 82 4.70 -15.77 -15.97
CA ALA A 82 3.33 -16.03 -16.39
C ALA A 82 2.79 -14.91 -17.30
N CYS A 83 3.07 -13.63 -17.00
CA CYS A 83 2.71 -12.51 -17.89
C CYS A 83 3.32 -12.65 -19.29
N GLN A 84 4.59 -13.06 -19.39
CA GLN A 84 5.26 -13.25 -20.68
C GLN A 84 4.64 -14.40 -21.48
N VAL A 85 4.31 -15.51 -20.83
CA VAL A 85 3.64 -16.66 -21.47
C VAL A 85 2.22 -16.28 -21.90
N LEU A 86 1.49 -15.49 -21.09
CA LEU A 86 0.17 -14.98 -21.44
C LEU A 86 0.21 -14.09 -22.69
N ASP A 87 1.15 -13.13 -22.75
CA ASP A 87 1.32 -12.26 -23.92
C ASP A 87 1.58 -13.08 -25.21
N GLY A 88 2.55 -14.00 -25.14
CA GLY A 88 2.91 -14.85 -26.28
C GLY A 88 1.78 -15.80 -26.71
N SER A 89 1.05 -16.39 -25.75
CA SER A 89 -0.07 -17.30 -26.07
C SER A 89 -1.28 -16.58 -26.63
N LEU A 90 -1.61 -15.37 -26.16
CA LEU A 90 -2.66 -14.54 -26.75
C LEU A 90 -2.34 -14.14 -28.19
N GLU A 91 -1.08 -13.78 -28.47
CA GLU A 91 -0.64 -13.50 -29.84
C GLU A 91 -0.75 -14.72 -30.75
N GLN A 92 -0.34 -15.90 -30.26
CA GLN A 92 -0.45 -17.14 -31.00
C GLN A 92 -1.91 -17.49 -31.30
N ILE A 93 -2.80 -17.41 -30.30
CA ILE A 93 -4.23 -17.71 -30.44
C ILE A 93 -4.91 -16.76 -31.45
N ALA A 94 -4.52 -15.49 -31.46
CA ALA A 94 -5.05 -14.51 -32.41
C ALA A 94 -4.64 -14.82 -33.87
N GLN A 95 -3.46 -15.40 -34.08
CA GLN A 95 -2.98 -15.82 -35.40
C GLN A 95 -3.59 -17.17 -35.82
N GLU A 96 -3.55 -18.14 -34.92
CA GLU A 96 -4.01 -19.51 -35.13
C GLU A 96 -4.53 -20.09 -33.82
N ASN A 97 -5.85 -20.23 -33.72
CA ASN A 97 -6.51 -20.71 -32.51
C ASN A 97 -6.45 -22.23 -32.38
N THR A 98 -5.30 -22.77 -31.99
CA THR A 98 -5.06 -24.21 -31.80
C THR A 98 -5.37 -24.70 -30.39
N PRO A 99 -5.74 -25.98 -30.20
CA PRO A 99 -5.92 -26.58 -28.88
C PRO A 99 -4.68 -26.44 -28.00
N GLU A 100 -3.48 -26.65 -28.55
CA GLU A 100 -2.22 -26.53 -27.82
C GLU A 100 -1.96 -25.10 -27.34
N GLY A 101 -2.28 -24.10 -28.17
CA GLY A 101 -2.18 -22.68 -27.80
C GLY A 101 -3.12 -22.33 -26.65
N ARG A 102 -4.36 -22.84 -26.68
CA ARG A 102 -5.33 -22.68 -25.58
C ARG A 102 -4.84 -23.32 -24.29
N GLU A 103 -4.30 -24.54 -24.34
CA GLU A 103 -3.76 -25.21 -23.15
C GLU A 103 -2.55 -24.48 -22.53
N VAL A 104 -1.70 -23.85 -23.34
CA VAL A 104 -0.61 -23.00 -22.84
C VAL A 104 -1.19 -21.76 -22.15
N PHE A 105 -2.15 -21.08 -22.78
CA PHE A 105 -2.82 -19.92 -22.21
C PHE A 105 -3.50 -20.24 -20.87
N GLU A 106 -4.29 -21.32 -20.80
CA GLU A 106 -4.99 -21.74 -19.58
C GLU A 106 -4.04 -22.03 -18.40
N ARG A 107 -2.91 -22.70 -18.67
CA ARG A 107 -1.88 -22.95 -17.65
C ARG A 107 -1.24 -21.65 -17.19
N ALA A 108 -0.96 -20.73 -18.11
CA ALA A 108 -0.39 -19.44 -17.77
C ALA A 108 -1.37 -18.56 -16.96
N VAL A 109 -2.67 -18.62 -17.26
CA VAL A 109 -3.72 -17.96 -16.46
C VAL A 109 -3.74 -18.53 -15.04
N SER A 110 -3.71 -19.86 -14.92
CA SER A 110 -3.71 -20.54 -13.61
C SER A 110 -2.49 -20.14 -12.77
N GLU A 111 -1.29 -20.18 -13.35
CA GLU A 111 -0.04 -19.77 -12.69
C GLU A 111 -0.06 -18.28 -12.30
N PHE A 112 -0.57 -17.41 -13.18
CA PHE A 112 -0.68 -15.98 -12.92
C PHE A 112 -1.62 -15.69 -11.73
N LEU A 113 -2.78 -16.34 -11.68
CA LEU A 113 -3.75 -16.16 -10.60
C LEU A 113 -3.24 -16.76 -9.29
N GLU A 114 -2.67 -17.97 -9.31
CA GLU A 114 -2.07 -18.60 -8.12
C GLU A 114 -0.98 -17.71 -7.50
N THR A 115 -0.10 -17.17 -8.34
CA THR A 115 0.98 -16.30 -7.84
C THR A 115 0.45 -14.95 -7.34
N CYS A 116 -0.61 -14.40 -7.95
CA CYS A 116 -1.31 -13.22 -7.40
C CYS A 116 -1.90 -13.51 -6.02
N ASP A 117 -2.56 -14.67 -5.84
CA ASP A 117 -3.14 -15.06 -4.56
C ASP A 117 -2.06 -15.26 -3.49
N LEU A 118 -0.94 -15.89 -3.82
CA LEU A 118 0.19 -16.06 -2.89
C LEU A 118 0.77 -14.70 -2.45
N LEU A 119 0.90 -13.74 -3.38
CA LEU A 119 1.37 -12.40 -3.07
C LEU A 119 0.35 -11.59 -2.26
N ALA A 120 -0.95 -11.75 -2.54
CA ALA A 120 -2.03 -11.14 -1.76
C ALA A 120 -2.12 -11.71 -0.34
N ASN A 121 -1.93 -13.02 -0.19
CA ASN A 121 -1.89 -13.70 1.10
C ASN A 121 -0.69 -13.24 1.95
N LEU A 122 0.45 -12.92 1.33
CA LEU A 122 1.54 -12.26 2.04
C LEU A 122 1.11 -10.88 2.55
N GLY A 123 0.48 -10.07 1.70
CA GLY A 123 0.01 -8.73 2.06
C GLY A 123 -1.08 -8.70 3.16
N SER A 124 -1.85 -9.76 3.31
CA SER A 124 -2.94 -9.89 4.30
C SER A 124 -2.60 -10.84 5.45
N SER A 125 -1.34 -11.29 5.54
CA SER A 125 -0.90 -12.25 6.54
C SER A 125 -0.96 -11.68 7.96
N SER A 126 -1.42 -12.50 8.91
CA SER A 126 -1.28 -12.21 10.34
C SER A 126 0.14 -12.43 10.87
N VAL A 127 1.02 -13.02 10.04
CA VAL A 127 2.42 -13.24 10.37
C VAL A 127 3.22 -11.98 10.04
N PRO A 128 4.04 -11.45 10.97
CA PRO A 128 4.88 -10.29 10.71
C PRO A 128 5.83 -10.50 9.52
N LEU A 129 5.93 -9.48 8.67
CA LEU A 129 6.80 -9.41 7.50
C LEU A 129 7.81 -8.27 7.64
N CYS A 130 9.02 -8.49 7.14
CA CYS A 130 9.97 -7.39 6.97
C CYS A 130 9.54 -6.47 5.82
N PRO A 131 9.33 -5.16 6.04
CA PRO A 131 8.92 -4.23 4.97
C PRO A 131 9.93 -4.10 3.83
N ARG A 132 11.22 -4.38 4.11
CA ARG A 132 12.29 -4.36 3.11
C ARG A 132 12.29 -5.59 2.21
N CYS A 133 12.42 -6.78 2.80
CA CYS A 133 12.70 -8.02 2.06
C CYS A 133 11.53 -8.99 1.98
N GLY A 134 10.43 -8.72 2.69
CA GLY A 134 9.26 -9.60 2.76
C GLY A 134 9.48 -10.90 3.54
N SER A 135 10.63 -11.06 4.22
CA SER A 135 10.86 -12.24 5.08
C SER A 135 9.85 -12.28 6.23
N SER A 136 9.16 -13.41 6.35
CA SER A 136 8.16 -13.67 7.38
C SER A 136 8.74 -14.34 8.63
N GLY A 137 8.07 -14.13 9.76
CA GLY A 137 8.29 -14.90 10.99
C GLY A 137 7.92 -14.15 12.26
N PRO A 138 7.85 -14.84 13.41
CA PRO A 138 7.35 -14.29 14.67
C PRO A 138 8.34 -13.34 15.37
N GLU A 139 9.63 -13.39 15.02
CA GLU A 139 10.66 -12.56 15.64
C GLU A 139 10.41 -11.06 15.38
N PRO A 140 10.72 -10.17 16.34
CA PRO A 140 10.56 -8.72 16.16
C PRO A 140 11.43 -8.18 15.04
N LEU A 141 12.67 -8.66 14.93
CA LEU A 141 13.64 -8.17 13.96
C LEU A 141 13.85 -9.19 12.85
N CYS A 142 13.95 -8.69 11.62
CA CYS A 142 14.34 -9.50 10.48
C CYS A 142 15.81 -9.95 10.63
N PRO A 143 16.13 -11.25 10.53
CA PRO A 143 17.50 -11.73 10.67
C PRO A 143 18.43 -11.21 9.57
N SER A 144 17.89 -10.96 8.37
CA SER A 144 18.66 -10.50 7.21
C SER A 144 18.84 -8.98 7.18
N CYS A 145 17.78 -8.24 7.51
CA CYS A 145 17.77 -6.77 7.37
C CYS A 145 17.97 -6.02 8.68
N GLN A 146 17.81 -6.68 9.83
CA GLN A 146 17.81 -6.07 11.17
C GLN A 146 16.76 -4.94 11.33
N LEU A 147 15.69 -5.00 10.53
CA LEU A 147 14.54 -4.09 10.63
C LEU A 147 13.39 -4.77 11.34
N ASP A 148 12.53 -3.98 11.96
CA ASP A 148 11.29 -4.46 12.57
C ASP A 148 10.39 -5.16 11.54
N ARG A 149 9.86 -6.31 11.94
CA ARG A 149 8.83 -7.01 11.19
C ARG A 149 7.47 -6.50 11.63
N LEU A 150 6.63 -6.19 10.66
CA LEU A 150 5.32 -5.59 10.86
C LEU A 150 4.24 -6.50 10.27
N ILE A 151 3.08 -6.54 10.90
CA ILE A 151 1.88 -7.22 10.41
C ILE A 151 1.24 -6.28 9.38
N PRO A 152 1.24 -6.65 8.08
CA PRO A 152 0.67 -5.82 7.04
C PRO A 152 -0.85 -5.75 7.13
N ASP A 153 -1.40 -4.63 6.70
CA ASP A 153 -2.84 -4.45 6.50
C ASP A 153 -3.08 -3.81 5.12
N VAL A 154 -3.65 -4.58 4.20
CA VAL A 154 -4.00 -4.14 2.84
C VAL A 154 -5.28 -3.32 2.78
N SER A 155 -6.04 -3.22 3.87
CA SER A 155 -7.30 -2.46 3.89
C SER A 155 -7.10 -0.95 4.00
N VAL A 156 -5.89 -0.48 4.28
CA VAL A 156 -5.59 0.94 4.40
C VAL A 156 -4.90 1.44 3.13
N THR A 157 -5.64 2.21 2.33
CA THR A 157 -5.10 2.93 1.17
C THR A 157 -4.25 4.10 1.64
N GLU A 158 -3.02 4.19 1.13
CA GLU A 158 -2.14 5.35 1.34
C GLU A 158 -2.73 6.57 0.60
N GLU A 159 -3.04 7.65 1.32
CA GLU A 159 -3.42 8.93 0.68
C GLU A 159 -2.15 9.73 0.39
N ASP A 160 -2.07 10.36 -0.78
CA ASP A 160 -0.96 11.26 -1.13
C ASP A 160 -1.05 12.55 -0.30
N TYR A 161 -0.23 12.64 0.75
CA TYR A 161 -0.18 13.80 1.61
C TYR A 161 0.69 14.91 1.02
N SER A 162 0.12 16.11 0.89
CA SER A 162 0.87 17.31 0.48
C SER A 162 1.82 17.75 1.59
N ARG A 163 3.12 17.71 1.31
CA ARG A 163 4.20 18.14 2.22
C ARG A 163 4.23 19.65 2.50
N ALA A 164 3.42 20.44 1.79
CA ALA A 164 3.66 21.87 1.64
C ALA A 164 3.23 22.76 2.83
N MET A 165 2.63 22.21 3.89
CA MET A 165 2.03 23.02 4.96
C MET A 165 2.13 22.43 6.37
N VAL A 166 3.21 21.70 6.68
CA VAL A 166 3.38 21.04 7.97
C VAL A 166 4.58 21.60 8.72
N GLY A 167 4.43 21.81 10.04
CA GLY A 167 5.54 22.21 10.91
C GLY A 167 6.67 21.17 10.93
N GLU A 168 7.86 21.57 11.37
CA GLU A 168 9.08 20.73 11.33
C GLU A 168 8.89 19.38 12.04
N GLU A 169 8.19 19.35 13.17
CA GLU A 169 7.95 18.12 13.95
C GLU A 169 7.05 17.12 13.23
N PHE A 170 6.00 17.60 12.56
CA PHE A 170 5.12 16.76 11.75
C PHE A 170 5.84 16.20 10.53
N LEU A 171 6.71 17.01 9.90
CA LEU A 171 7.53 16.56 8.79
C LEU A 171 8.50 15.45 9.23
N ALA A 172 9.14 15.60 10.40
CA ALA A 172 10.03 14.59 10.95
C ALA A 172 9.31 13.25 11.18
N VAL A 173 8.10 13.29 11.75
CA VAL A 173 7.27 12.10 11.94
C VAL A 173 6.90 11.47 10.59
N TYR A 174 6.49 12.28 9.61
CA TYR A 174 6.14 11.79 8.26
C TYR A 174 7.32 11.08 7.59
N GLU A 175 8.49 11.72 7.59
CA GLU A 175 9.69 11.16 6.97
C GLU A 175 10.07 9.84 7.65
N ALA A 176 10.06 9.78 8.99
CA ALA A 176 10.35 8.54 9.71
C ALA A 176 9.31 7.44 9.39
N TYR A 177 8.02 7.79 9.36
CA TYR A 177 6.94 6.87 9.00
C TYR A 177 7.13 6.29 7.59
N VAL A 178 7.41 7.13 6.59
CA VAL A 178 7.67 6.68 5.21
C VAL A 178 8.88 5.74 5.17
N GLN A 179 9.96 6.08 5.87
CA GLN A 179 11.17 5.24 5.91
C GLN A 179 10.90 3.87 6.56
N VAL A 180 10.00 3.78 7.55
CA VAL A 180 9.59 2.50 8.16
C VAL A 180 8.76 1.67 7.17
N ILE A 181 7.70 2.25 6.59
CA ILE A 181 6.79 1.55 5.67
C ILE A 181 7.51 1.10 4.38
N GLU A 182 8.49 1.86 3.92
CA GLU A 182 9.33 1.51 2.76
C GLU A 182 10.47 0.53 3.11
N GLY A 183 10.65 0.16 4.38
CA GLY A 183 11.72 -0.74 4.82
C GLY A 183 13.11 -0.14 4.67
N LYS A 184 13.24 1.17 4.87
CA LYS A 184 14.51 1.90 4.83
C LYS A 184 15.07 2.18 6.22
N ALA A 185 14.21 2.27 7.24
CA ALA A 185 14.59 2.47 8.65
C ALA A 185 13.86 1.50 9.58
N ALA A 186 14.40 1.31 10.79
CA ALA A 186 13.74 0.61 11.90
C ALA A 186 12.64 1.50 12.51
N LEU A 187 11.84 0.95 13.43
CA LEU A 187 10.75 1.66 14.10
C LEU A 187 11.27 2.74 15.08
N GLU A 188 12.46 2.54 15.65
CA GLU A 188 13.03 3.40 16.69
C GLU A 188 13.10 4.90 16.31
N PRO A 189 13.63 5.30 15.13
CA PRO A 189 13.59 6.71 14.69
C PRO A 189 12.18 7.32 14.64
N LEU A 190 11.15 6.54 14.28
CA LEU A 190 9.77 7.03 14.30
C LEU A 190 9.31 7.29 15.73
N LEU A 191 9.58 6.37 16.66
CA LEU A 191 9.23 6.53 18.07
C LEU A 191 9.91 7.76 18.70
N GLN A 192 11.14 8.07 18.30
CA GLN A 192 11.86 9.26 18.75
C GLN A 192 11.24 10.55 18.19
N ALA A 193 10.88 10.57 16.91
CA ALA A 193 10.21 11.73 16.30
C ALA A 193 8.83 12.00 16.95
N LEU A 194 8.13 10.95 17.35
CA LEU A 194 6.83 11.06 18.02
C LEU A 194 6.92 11.72 19.39
N GLN A 195 7.98 11.45 20.16
CA GLN A 195 8.15 12.07 21.48
C GLN A 195 8.18 13.60 21.40
N SER A 196 8.90 14.16 20.42
CA SER A 196 8.94 15.62 20.21
C SER A 196 7.55 16.18 19.89
N LEU A 197 6.85 15.55 18.94
CA LEU A 197 5.51 15.97 18.55
C LEU A 197 4.49 15.85 19.70
N GLU A 198 4.59 14.78 20.51
CA GLU A 198 3.74 14.56 21.68
C GLU A 198 3.84 15.73 22.67
N PHE A 199 5.06 16.18 22.99
CA PHE A 199 5.25 17.33 23.89
C PHE A 199 4.58 18.59 23.35
N SER A 200 4.76 18.91 22.07
CA SER A 200 4.15 20.09 21.45
C SER A 200 2.63 20.02 21.40
N LEU A 201 2.06 18.84 21.14
CA LEU A 201 0.62 18.63 21.16
C LEU A 201 0.03 18.76 22.57
N LEU A 202 0.70 18.23 23.60
CA LEU A 202 0.27 18.34 24.99
C LEU A 202 0.38 19.79 25.50
N GLU A 203 1.40 20.54 25.09
CA GLU A 203 1.50 21.97 25.38
C GLU A 203 0.37 22.76 24.71
N ALA A 204 0.12 22.51 23.42
CA ALA A 204 -0.98 23.13 22.69
C ALA A 204 -2.34 22.80 23.33
N GLN A 205 -2.53 21.55 23.79
CA GLN A 205 -3.71 21.12 24.52
C GLN A 205 -3.87 21.93 25.81
N ALA A 206 -2.83 22.02 26.63
CA ALA A 206 -2.88 22.74 27.90
C ALA A 206 -3.16 24.24 27.71
N LEU A 207 -2.57 24.87 26.68
CA LEU A 207 -2.83 26.26 26.33
C LEU A 207 -4.28 26.47 25.88
N ALA A 208 -4.80 25.57 25.05
CA ALA A 208 -6.20 25.60 24.66
C ALA A 208 -7.11 25.44 25.89
N GLU A 209 -6.92 24.42 26.72
CA GLU A 209 -7.73 24.21 27.93
C GLU A 209 -7.71 25.43 28.89
N GLN A 210 -6.58 26.13 29.00
CA GLN A 210 -6.44 27.32 29.83
C GLN A 210 -7.12 28.57 29.26
N ALA A 211 -7.22 28.68 27.94
CA ALA A 211 -7.87 29.81 27.28
C ALA A 211 -9.39 29.87 27.54
N ALA A 212 -9.99 28.76 28.04
CA ALA A 212 -11.32 28.69 28.66
C ALA A 212 -12.43 29.50 27.95
N GLU A 213 -12.52 29.38 26.62
CA GLU A 213 -13.64 29.90 25.85
C GLU A 213 -14.56 28.75 25.40
N ASP A 214 -15.83 28.75 25.82
CA ASP A 214 -16.88 27.84 25.30
C ASP A 214 -17.30 28.21 23.87
N SER A 215 -16.36 28.67 23.03
CA SER A 215 -16.63 29.05 21.65
C SER A 215 -16.50 27.84 20.71
N PRO A 216 -17.35 27.71 19.66
CA PRO A 216 -17.26 26.60 18.72
C PRO A 216 -15.89 26.41 18.03
N PRO A 217 -15.13 27.47 17.67
CA PRO A 217 -13.77 27.31 17.15
C PRO A 217 -12.79 26.69 18.15
N HIS A 218 -12.96 27.03 19.43
CA HIS A 218 -12.12 26.54 20.52
C HIS A 218 -12.34 25.05 20.80
N GLN A 219 -13.60 24.62 20.87
CA GLN A 219 -13.96 23.20 20.99
C GLN A 219 -13.41 22.39 19.82
N ARG A 220 -13.50 22.93 18.60
CA ARG A 220 -12.95 22.29 17.40
C ARG A 220 -11.43 22.17 17.44
N LEU A 221 -10.71 23.18 17.97
CA LEU A 221 -9.26 23.10 18.15
C LEU A 221 -8.89 21.98 19.14
N LEU A 222 -9.57 21.88 20.28
CA LEU A 222 -9.36 20.81 21.26
C LEU A 222 -9.67 19.43 20.68
N GLU A 223 -10.75 19.27 19.92
CA GLU A 223 -11.08 18.02 19.22
C GLU A 223 -9.96 17.60 18.26
N VAL A 224 -9.42 18.55 17.50
CA VAL A 224 -8.32 18.31 16.56
C VAL A 224 -7.04 17.90 17.28
N ILE A 225 -6.67 18.60 18.35
CA ILE A 225 -5.46 18.28 19.14
C ILE A 225 -5.62 16.90 19.81
N ASN A 226 -6.77 16.61 20.41
CA ASN A 226 -7.05 15.31 21.01
C ASN A 226 -6.98 14.17 19.98
N GLY A 227 -7.49 14.40 18.77
CA GLY A 227 -7.35 13.45 17.66
C GLY A 227 -5.88 13.21 17.27
N ALA A 228 -5.06 14.26 17.25
CA ALA A 228 -3.61 14.13 16.98
C ALA A 228 -2.89 13.33 18.08
N VAL A 229 -3.21 13.59 19.35
CA VAL A 229 -2.67 12.85 20.51
C VAL A 229 -3.10 11.39 20.47
N GLU A 230 -4.34 11.08 20.11
CA GLU A 230 -4.77 9.70 19.86
C GLU A 230 -3.95 9.06 18.73
N GLY A 231 -3.70 9.80 17.65
CA GLY A 231 -2.86 9.36 16.54
C GLY A 231 -1.43 9.01 16.97
N VAL A 232 -0.82 9.85 17.82
CA VAL A 232 0.50 9.58 18.41
C VAL A 232 0.48 8.29 19.25
N ASN A 233 -0.54 8.12 20.10
CA ASN A 233 -0.71 6.91 20.91
C ASN A 233 -0.84 5.64 20.06
N ARG A 234 -1.57 5.71 18.94
CA ARG A 234 -1.68 4.59 17.97
C ARG A 234 -0.33 4.23 17.38
N LEU A 235 0.45 5.22 16.96
CA LEU A 235 1.79 4.97 16.43
C LEU A 235 2.73 4.35 17.47
N HIS A 236 2.64 4.77 18.74
CA HIS A 236 3.38 4.12 19.83
C HIS A 236 2.96 2.65 20.04
N ALA A 237 1.67 2.33 19.93
CA ALA A 237 1.16 0.97 20.11
C ALA A 237 1.75 -0.06 19.12
N VAL A 238 2.30 0.40 17.99
CA VAL A 238 2.98 -0.43 16.98
C VAL A 238 4.19 -1.16 17.56
N GLN A 239 4.85 -0.61 18.59
CA GLN A 239 5.95 -1.30 19.26
C GLN A 239 5.51 -2.65 19.85
N GLU A 240 4.26 -2.75 20.30
CA GLU A 240 3.69 -3.96 20.89
C GLU A 240 2.95 -4.82 19.87
N ASN A 241 2.03 -4.20 19.11
CA ASN A 241 1.13 -4.92 18.22
C ASN A 241 1.71 -5.15 16.80
N ARG A 242 2.76 -4.40 16.43
CA ARG A 242 3.46 -4.44 15.14
C ARG A 242 2.56 -4.20 13.92
N SER A 243 1.38 -3.64 14.09
CA SER A 243 0.38 -3.51 13.04
C SER A 243 0.66 -2.28 12.19
N THR A 244 0.74 -2.45 10.87
CA THR A 244 0.84 -1.29 9.97
C THR A 244 -0.48 -0.55 9.86
N ARG A 245 -1.60 -1.17 10.23
CA ARG A 245 -2.88 -0.48 10.36
C ARG A 245 -2.78 0.69 11.34
N GLU A 246 -2.21 0.47 12.52
CA GLU A 246 -2.03 1.52 13.52
C GLU A 246 -1.02 2.57 13.02
N LEU A 247 0.01 2.17 12.25
CA LEU A 247 0.90 3.12 11.55
C LEU A 247 0.12 4.06 10.62
N HIS A 248 -0.71 3.49 9.75
CA HIS A 248 -1.45 4.29 8.76
C HIS A 248 -2.54 5.15 9.42
N GLN A 249 -3.32 4.58 10.35
CA GLN A 249 -4.41 5.29 11.04
C GLN A 249 -3.87 6.39 11.97
N GLY A 250 -2.79 6.11 12.69
CA GLY A 250 -2.15 7.10 13.55
C GLY A 250 -1.60 8.28 12.76
N TRP A 251 -0.94 8.01 11.62
CA TRP A 251 -0.46 9.07 10.73
C TRP A 251 -1.61 9.90 10.14
N GLN A 252 -2.70 9.27 9.68
CA GLN A 252 -3.88 9.97 9.18
C GLN A 252 -4.44 10.99 10.18
N GLN A 253 -4.55 10.59 11.45
CA GLN A 253 -5.04 11.46 12.52
C GLN A 253 -4.09 12.63 12.80
N ILE A 254 -2.78 12.37 12.87
CA ILE A 254 -1.75 13.41 13.06
C ILE A 254 -1.75 14.40 11.89
N PHE A 255 -1.78 13.90 10.65
CA PHE A 255 -1.76 14.73 9.46
C PHE A 255 -3.00 15.63 9.36
N ALA A 256 -4.18 15.08 9.64
CA ALA A 256 -5.43 15.84 9.65
C ALA A 256 -5.36 17.03 10.62
N ALA A 257 -4.72 16.85 11.78
CA ALA A 257 -4.52 17.93 12.72
C ALA A 257 -3.51 18.97 12.23
N ALA A 258 -2.43 18.53 11.61
CA ALA A 258 -1.39 19.41 11.10
C ALA A 258 -1.91 20.41 10.04
N ALA A 259 -2.90 20.01 9.24
CA ALA A 259 -3.53 20.88 8.25
C ALA A 259 -4.42 21.97 8.88
N VAL A 260 -4.91 21.76 10.10
CA VAL A 260 -5.97 22.56 10.72
C VAL A 260 -5.46 23.43 11.87
N VAL A 261 -4.52 22.93 12.69
CA VAL A 261 -3.98 23.64 13.86
C VAL A 261 -3.43 25.03 13.52
N PRO A 262 -2.60 25.21 12.46
CA PRO A 262 -2.08 26.54 12.11
C PRO A 262 -3.15 27.57 11.70
N GLN A 263 -4.33 27.10 11.29
CA GLN A 263 -5.45 27.97 10.88
C GLN A 263 -6.34 28.37 12.06
N LEU A 264 -6.28 27.62 13.15
CA LEU A 264 -7.14 27.79 14.33
C LEU A 264 -6.41 28.49 15.49
N LEU A 265 -5.07 28.50 15.50
CA LEU A 265 -4.30 29.31 16.43
C LEU A 265 -4.47 30.80 16.06
N PRO A 266 -4.64 31.70 17.04
CA PRO A 266 -4.59 33.13 16.77
C PRO A 266 -3.26 33.41 16.07
N GLN A 267 -3.30 33.98 14.87
CA GLN A 267 -2.08 34.53 14.30
C GLN A 267 -1.65 35.64 15.24
N GLU A 268 -0.48 35.51 15.85
CA GLU A 268 0.15 36.64 16.52
C GLU A 268 0.29 37.73 15.45
N THR A 269 -0.59 38.73 15.50
CA THR A 269 -0.36 39.99 14.82
C THR A 269 0.90 40.55 15.43
N GLU A 270 2.02 40.40 14.73
CA GLU A 270 3.20 41.26 14.86
C GLU A 270 2.76 42.70 14.51
N ASP A 271 2.01 43.32 15.42
CA ASP A 271 1.88 44.76 15.48
C ASP A 271 3.15 45.29 16.16
N GLU A 272 4.25 45.34 15.39
CA GLU A 272 5.43 46.13 15.77
C GLU A 272 5.11 47.63 15.61
N GLU A 273 5.05 48.34 16.75
CA GLU A 273 5.13 49.81 16.82
C GLU A 273 6.53 50.36 16.47
#